data_AF-A0A2M7VCY7-F1
#
_entry.id   AF-A0A2M7VCY7-F1
#
_cell.length_a   1.000
_cell.length_b   1.000
_cell.length_c   1.000
_cell.angle_alpha   90.00
_cell.angle_beta   90.00
_cell.angle_gamma   90.00
#
_symmetry.space_group_name_H-M   'P 1'
#
loop_
_entity.id
_entity.type
_entity.pdbx_description
1 polymer ?
#
loop_
_entity_poly.entity_id
_entity_poly.type
_entity_poly.pdbx_seq_one_letter_code
_entity_poly.pdbx_strand_id
1 'polypeptide(L)'
;AKTVKLNEEVGELCNDILGILKLQRKSKLDKFDKRNVYQEFADVIIVTTQLALAAGVDLERAINDKLKTIEERHKKEKTETTTDQ
;
A
#
# COMPACT_ATOMS: atom_id res chain seq x y z
N ALA A 1 15.08 -4.70 -13.46
CA ALA A 1 14.36 -3.53 -14.02
C ALA A 1 13.07 -3.24 -13.26
N LYS A 2 12.04 -4.11 -13.29
CA LYS A 2 10.73 -3.85 -12.67
C LYS A 2 10.76 -3.60 -11.14
N THR A 3 11.63 -4.30 -10.41
CA THR A 3 11.81 -4.09 -8.95
C THR A 3 12.40 -2.72 -8.61
N VAL A 4 13.28 -2.18 -9.45
CA VAL A 4 13.86 -0.84 -9.26
C VAL A 4 12.77 0.22 -9.42
N LYS A 5 11.91 0.04 -10.43
CA LYS A 5 10.78 0.95 -10.68
C LYS A 5 9.79 0.98 -9.51
N LEU A 6 9.48 -0.18 -8.92
CA LEU A 6 8.65 -0.23 -7.71
C LEU A 6 9.25 0.60 -6.56
N ASN A 7 10.57 0.53 -6.38
CA ASN A 7 11.24 1.27 -5.33
C ASN A 7 11.22 2.80 -5.56
N GLU A 8 11.22 3.24 -6.82
CA GLU A 8 11.03 4.65 -7.20
C GLU A 8 9.62 5.12 -6.81
N GLU A 9 8.57 4.44 -7.27
CA GLU A 9 7.17 4.82 -7.00
C GLU A 9 6.86 4.84 -5.49
N VAL A 10 7.39 3.87 -4.73
CA VAL A 10 7.23 3.85 -3.26
C VAL A 10 7.96 5.03 -2.61
N GLY A 11 9.09 5.46 -3.17
CA GLY A 11 9.81 6.65 -2.72
C GLY A 11 9.04 7.94 -2.97
N GLU A 12 8.41 8.07 -4.14
CA GLU A 12 7.57 9.20 -4.53
C GLU A 12 6.32 9.27 -3.64
N LEU A 13 5.62 8.14 -3.45
CA LEU A 13 4.51 8.02 -2.50
C LEU A 13 4.91 8.38 -1.06
N CYS A 14 6.07 7.93 -0.59
CA CYS A 14 6.59 8.29 0.74
C CYS A 14 6.79 9.79 0.88
N ASN A 15 7.37 10.45 -0.13
CA ASN A 15 7.59 11.88 -0.11
C ASN A 15 6.25 12.66 -0.05
N ASP A 16 5.24 12.19 -0.78
CA ASP A 16 3.92 12.80 -0.78
C ASP A 16 3.18 12.64 0.54
N ILE A 17 3.22 11.45 1.16
CA ILE A 17 2.66 11.22 2.50
C ILE A 17 3.34 12.12 3.54
N LEU A 18 4.66 12.29 3.48
CA LEU A 18 5.39 13.20 4.37
C LEU A 18 4.98 14.66 4.15
N GLY A 19 4.62 15.04 2.93
CA GLY A 19 4.01 16.32 2.59
C GLY A 19 2.64 16.52 3.27
N ILE A 20 1.77 15.50 3.22
CA ILE A 20 0.43 15.51 3.85
C ILE A 20 0.51 15.63 5.37
N LEU A 21 1.40 14.85 5.99
CA LEU A 21 1.58 14.82 7.45
C LEU A 21 2.23 16.12 7.99
N LYS A 22 2.50 17.11 7.13
CA LYS A 22 3.12 18.40 7.46
C LYS A 22 4.47 18.28 8.17
N LEU A 23 5.16 17.16 7.97
CA LEU A 23 6.51 16.94 8.49
C LEU A 23 7.58 17.60 7.61
N GLN A 24 7.18 18.31 6.55
CA GLN A 24 8.08 19.08 5.68
C GLN A 24 8.07 20.59 5.97
N ARG A 25 9.17 21.28 5.65
CA ARG A 25 9.32 22.74 5.78
C ARG A 25 8.19 23.48 5.02
N LYS A 26 7.68 24.57 5.60
CA LYS A 26 6.55 25.38 5.09
C LYS A 26 6.62 25.70 3.59
N SER A 27 7.81 25.93 3.03
CA SER A 27 8.02 26.24 1.61
C SER A 27 7.67 25.12 0.63
N LYS A 28 7.57 23.85 1.08
CA LYS A 28 7.12 22.72 0.25
C LYS A 28 5.62 22.46 0.36
N LEU A 29 4.98 22.92 1.44
CA LEU A 29 3.55 22.73 1.67
C LEU A 29 2.69 23.54 0.70
N ASP A 30 3.15 24.74 0.30
CA ASP A 30 2.43 25.63 -0.63
C ASP A 30 2.33 25.08 -2.07
N LYS A 31 3.13 24.07 -2.43
CA LYS A 31 3.09 23.38 -3.72
C LYS A 31 2.47 21.98 -3.64
N PHE A 32 2.02 21.57 -2.46
CA PHE A 32 1.51 20.22 -2.26
C PHE A 32 0.05 20.13 -2.73
N ASP A 33 -0.17 19.42 -3.84
CA ASP A 33 -1.51 19.10 -4.32
C ASP A 33 -1.90 17.69 -3.87
N LYS A 34 -2.99 17.58 -3.10
CA LYS A 34 -3.55 16.28 -2.69
C LYS A 34 -3.95 15.40 -3.87
N ARG A 35 -4.06 15.94 -5.08
CA ARG A 35 -4.29 15.15 -6.30
C ARG A 35 -3.08 14.29 -6.67
N ASN A 36 -1.87 14.72 -6.33
CA ASN A 36 -0.64 14.00 -6.64
C ASN A 36 -0.56 12.68 -5.85
N VAL A 37 -0.89 12.70 -4.55
CA VAL A 37 -0.82 11.48 -3.73
C VAL A 37 -1.73 10.35 -4.25
N TYR A 38 -2.89 10.67 -4.83
CA TYR A 38 -3.77 9.65 -5.41
C TYR A 38 -3.16 9.01 -6.65
N GLN A 39 -2.40 9.77 -7.44
CA GLN A 39 -1.66 9.27 -8.59
C GLN A 39 -0.51 8.38 -8.13
N GLU A 40 0.26 8.81 -7.13
CA GLU A 40 1.34 8.01 -6.55
C GLU A 40 0.85 6.67 -5.99
N PHE A 41 -0.32 6.65 -5.32
CA PHE A 41 -0.95 5.40 -4.88
C PHE A 41 -1.30 4.49 -6.07
N ALA A 42 -1.82 5.05 -7.16
CA ALA A 42 -2.16 4.28 -8.35
C ALA A 42 -0.91 3.71 -9.03
N ASP A 43 0.15 4.51 -9.16
CA ASP A 43 1.40 4.09 -9.81
C ASP A 43 2.09 2.95 -9.04
N VAL A 44 2.12 3.02 -7.70
CA VAL A 44 2.61 1.91 -6.86
C VAL A 44 1.80 0.62 -7.11
N ILE A 45 0.48 0.69 -7.18
CA ILE A 45 -0.39 -0.48 -7.43
C ILE A 45 -0.12 -1.07 -8.82
N ILE A 46 -0.02 -0.22 -9.85
CA ILE A 46 0.22 -0.64 -11.23
C ILE A 46 1.58 -1.31 -11.36
N VAL A 47 2.64 -0.69 -10.85
CA VAL A 47 4.00 -1.24 -10.94
C VAL A 47 4.15 -2.53 -10.14
N THR A 48 3.50 -2.63 -8.97
CA THR A 48 3.44 -3.87 -8.18
C THR A 48 2.74 -4.98 -8.96
N THR A 49 1.61 -4.69 -9.60
CA THR A 49 0.86 -5.65 -10.43
C THR A 49 1.69 -6.12 -11.62
N GLN A 50 2.37 -5.20 -12.30
CA GLN A 50 3.25 -5.53 -13.43
C GLN A 50 4.46 -6.38 -13.02
N LEU A 51 4.96 -6.21 -11.80
CA LEU A 51 6.02 -7.03 -11.22
C LEU A 51 5.50 -8.44 -10.89
N ALA A 52 4.33 -8.56 -10.27
CA ALA A 52 3.71 -9.84 -9.97
C ALA A 52 3.46 -10.68 -11.23
N LEU A 53 2.91 -10.06 -12.28
CA LEU A 53 2.72 -10.70 -13.59
C LEU A 53 4.05 -11.17 -14.19
N ALA A 54 5.11 -10.36 -14.09
CA ALA A 54 6.44 -10.72 -14.59
C ALA A 54 7.10 -11.87 -13.82
N ALA A 55 6.79 -11.99 -12.53
CA ALA A 55 7.28 -13.06 -11.66
C ALA A 55 6.46 -14.35 -11.80
N GLY A 56 5.42 -14.38 -12.65
CA GLY A 56 4.53 -15.54 -12.81
C GLY A 56 3.63 -15.77 -11.60
N VAL A 57 3.35 -14.73 -10.81
CA VAL A 57 2.46 -14.80 -9.65
C VAL A 57 1.01 -14.74 -10.13
N ASP A 58 0.21 -15.73 -9.73
CA ASP A 58 -1.24 -15.66 -9.81
C ASP A 58 -1.75 -14.68 -8.74
N LEU A 59 -1.93 -13.43 -9.17
CA LEU A 59 -2.26 -12.33 -8.27
C LEU A 59 -3.66 -12.48 -7.66
N GLU A 60 -4.63 -12.98 -8.43
CA GLU A 60 -6.00 -13.18 -7.97
C GLU A 60 -6.03 -14.22 -6.85
N ARG A 61 -5.39 -15.38 -7.06
CA ARG A 61 -5.27 -16.40 -6.03
C ARG A 61 -4.53 -15.89 -4.80
N ALA A 62 -3.39 -15.21 -4.99
CA ALA A 62 -2.58 -14.70 -3.89
C ALA A 62 -3.34 -13.70 -3.01
N ILE A 63 -4.12 -12.80 -3.61
CA ILE A 63 -4.96 -11.84 -2.88
C ILE A 63 -6.08 -12.57 -2.13
N ASN A 64 -6.79 -13.50 -2.78
CA ASN A 64 -7.87 -14.26 -2.17
C ASN A 64 -7.40 -15.11 -0.97
N ASP A 65 -6.27 -15.80 -1.10
CA ASP A 65 -5.68 -16.61 -0.03
C ASP A 65 -5.26 -15.71 1.15
N LYS A 66 -4.74 -14.50 0.86
CA LYS A 66 -4.37 -13.54 1.90
C LYS A 66 -5.59 -12.98 2.63
N LEU A 67 -6.67 -12.67 1.91
CA LEU A 67 -7.93 -12.19 2.50
C LEU A 67 -8.53 -13.23 3.46
N LYS A 68 -8.61 -14.50 3.05
CA LYS A 68 -9.06 -15.59 3.92
C LYS A 68 -8.22 -15.68 5.21
N THR A 69 -6.90 -15.62 5.07
CA THR A 69 -5.98 -15.64 6.23
C THR A 69 -6.25 -14.47 7.19
N ILE A 70 -6.55 -13.27 6.67
CA ILE A 70 -6.87 -12.09 7.48
C ILE A 70 -8.22 -12.27 8.19
N GLU A 71 -9.24 -12.75 7.47
CA GLU A 71 -10.56 -13.02 8.04
C GLU A 71 -10.52 -14.08 9.16
N GLU A 72 -9.76 -15.16 8.96
CA GLU A 72 -9.55 -16.20 9.96
C GLU A 72 -8.87 -15.66 11.21
N ARG A 73 -7.87 -14.79 11.04
CA ARG A 73 -7.20 -14.10 12.17
C ARG A 73 -8.19 -13.25 12.96
N HIS A 74 -8.98 -12.42 12.27
CA HIS A 74 -9.97 -11.54 12.91
C HIS A 74 -11.08 -12.36 13.59
N LYS A 75 -11.45 -13.53 13.07
CA LYS A 75 -12.41 -14.43 13.72
C LYS A 75 -11.84 -15.04 15.01
N LYS A 76 -10.58 -15.46 15.01
CA LYS A 76 -9.91 -15.98 16.23
C LYS A 76 -9.85 -14.92 17.33
N GLU A 77 -9.42 -13.70 17.00
CA GLU A 77 -9.38 -12.57 17.94
C GLU A 77 -10.77 -12.23 18.53
N LYS A 78 -11.84 -12.36 17.73
CA LYS A 78 -13.23 -12.19 18.20
C LYS A 78 -13.75 -13.33 19.08
N THR A 79 -13.24 -14.55 18.88
CA THR A 79 -13.69 -15.74 19.63
C THR A 79 -13.00 -15.78 21.00
N GLU A 80 -11.74 -15.37 21.07
CA GLU A 80 -10.97 -15.23 22.32
C GLU A 80 -11.54 -14.11 23.22
N THR A 81 -12.02 -13.01 22.64
CA THR A 81 -12.63 -11.91 23.41
C THR A 81 -14.04 -12.20 23.95
N THR A 82 -14.70 -13.28 23.51
CA THR A 82 -16.06 -13.66 23.97
C THR A 82 -16.03 -14.75 25.06
N THR A 83 -14.87 -15.37 25.32
CA THR A 83 -14.76 -16.49 26.29
C THR A 83 -14.29 -16.03 27.68
N ASP A 84 -13.91 -14.74 27.82
CA ASP A 84 -13.45 -14.11 29.07
C ASP A 84 -14.49 -13.13 29.68
N GLN A 85 -15.80 -13.38 29.50
CA GLN A 85 -16.87 -12.67 30.23
C GLN A 85 -17.77 -13.61 31.02
#